data_AF-A0AA95M9Z3-F1
#
_entry.id   AF-A0AA95M9Z3-F1
#
_cell.length_a   1.000
_cell.length_b   1.000
_cell.length_c   1.000
_cell.angle_alpha   90.00
_cell.angle_beta   90.00
_cell.angle_gamma   90.00
#
_symmetry.space_group_name_H-M   'P 1'
#
loop_
_entity.id
_entity.type
_entity.pdbx_description
1 polymer ?
#
loop_
_entity_poly.entity_id
_entity_poly.type
_entity_poly.pdbx_seq_one_letter_code
_entity_poly.pdbx_strand_id
1 'polypeptide(L)'
;MESILNQLFWIWSLISVLPEWLRIFLVLFVFLQLARLILLYMVPPFLNLLCRLLKKMLYPISYPIMALLCTMQRSRREAGKAGISVWIDIIEGMFALFESFFNKIIQLSMKRKRNKTRIKRWTFYSVITLVILLTAAIINNPNEWYTQKWKKAEVWLNQEHVPRQASVASPERKELILNKKYEEGGNIRNAPTLKASHLYTITNGEIMHFLNEEQVDSKGIKWLKVQTPNGIEGWISALIVREK
;
A
#
# COMPACT_ATOMS: atom_id res chain seq x y z
N MET A 1 -19.98 -1.61 -0.58
CA MET A 1 -18.54 -1.72 -0.89
C MET A 1 -17.84 -2.85 -0.11
N GLU A 2 -18.46 -3.45 0.90
CA GLU A 2 -17.88 -4.56 1.69
C GLU A 2 -17.69 -5.87 0.90
N SER A 3 -18.50 -6.11 -0.14
CA SER A 3 -18.45 -7.35 -0.93
C SER A 3 -17.13 -7.54 -1.70
N ILE A 4 -16.58 -6.50 -2.33
CA ILE A 4 -15.36 -6.61 -3.15
C ILE A 4 -14.12 -6.80 -2.28
N LEU A 5 -14.04 -6.09 -1.14
CA LEU A 5 -12.94 -6.24 -0.20
C LEU A 5 -12.92 -7.63 0.44
N ASN A 6 -14.09 -8.17 0.81
CA ASN A 6 -14.19 -9.54 1.30
C ASN A 6 -13.78 -10.56 0.22
N GLN A 7 -14.20 -10.38 -1.03
CA GLN A 7 -13.76 -11.25 -2.13
C GLN A 7 -12.24 -11.24 -2.33
N LEU A 8 -11.61 -10.06 -2.27
CA LEU A 8 -10.16 -9.92 -2.35
C LEU A 8 -9.46 -10.59 -1.15
N PHE A 9 -10.04 -10.50 0.05
CA PHE A 9 -9.52 -11.14 1.25
C PHE A 9 -9.54 -12.68 1.12
N TRP A 10 -10.63 -13.26 0.64
CA TRP A 10 -10.72 -14.72 0.41
C TRP A 10 -9.67 -15.20 -0.60
N ILE A 11 -9.45 -14.44 -1.67
CA ILE A 11 -8.41 -14.73 -2.66
C ILE A 11 -7.02 -14.62 -2.02
N TRP A 12 -6.78 -13.58 -1.20
CA TRP A 12 -5.51 -13.41 -0.49
C TRP A 12 -5.24 -14.52 0.52
N SER A 13 -6.26 -15.00 1.24
CA SER A 13 -6.16 -16.08 2.21
C SER A 13 -5.67 -17.39 1.57
N LEU A 14 -6.09 -17.69 0.34
CA LEU A 14 -5.57 -18.85 -0.40
C LEU A 14 -4.10 -18.65 -0.81
N ILE A 15 -3.74 -17.42 -1.18
CA ILE A 15 -2.38 -17.07 -1.62
C ILE A 15 -1.41 -17.02 -0.43
N SER A 16 -1.88 -16.66 0.78
CA SER A 16 -1.03 -16.49 1.97
C SER A 16 -0.33 -17.78 2.43
N VAL A 17 -0.90 -18.95 2.10
CA VAL A 17 -0.31 -20.27 2.38
C VAL A 17 0.96 -20.53 1.56
N LEU A 18 1.17 -19.79 0.47
CA LEU A 18 2.31 -20.00 -0.41
C LEU A 18 3.63 -19.42 0.17
N PRO A 19 4.79 -19.96 -0.22
CA PRO A 19 6.09 -19.38 0.13
C PRO A 19 6.18 -17.91 -0.27
N GLU A 20 6.91 -17.11 0.52
CA GLU A 20 7.03 -15.66 0.31
C GLU A 20 7.46 -15.28 -1.11
N TRP A 21 8.45 -15.98 -1.66
CA TRP A 21 8.95 -15.74 -3.01
C TRP A 21 7.86 -15.91 -4.08
N LEU A 22 7.00 -16.92 -3.91
CA LEU A 22 5.93 -17.22 -4.85
C LEU A 22 4.79 -16.21 -4.74
N ARG A 23 4.49 -15.72 -3.53
CA ARG A 23 3.50 -14.64 -3.31
C ARG A 23 3.94 -13.35 -3.97
N ILE A 24 5.19 -12.94 -3.77
CA ILE A 24 5.79 -11.76 -4.42
C ILE A 24 5.72 -11.91 -5.94
N PHE A 25 6.11 -13.08 -6.47
CA PHE A 25 6.05 -13.38 -7.89
C PHE A 25 4.63 -13.21 -8.46
N LEU A 26 3.62 -13.79 -7.81
CA LEU A 26 2.24 -13.73 -8.28
C LEU A 26 1.69 -12.30 -8.29
N VAL A 27 1.93 -11.53 -7.22
CA VAL A 27 1.46 -10.14 -7.14
C VAL A 27 2.14 -9.27 -8.19
N LEU A 28 3.47 -9.37 -8.33
CA LEU A 28 4.21 -8.65 -9.36
C LEU A 28 3.78 -9.06 -10.76
N PHE A 29 3.53 -10.35 -10.99
CA PHE A 29 3.05 -10.86 -12.27
C PHE A 29 1.71 -10.23 -12.64
N VAL A 30 0.71 -10.27 -11.75
CA VAL A 30 -0.60 -9.67 -12.00
C VAL A 30 -0.47 -8.17 -12.26
N PHE A 31 0.28 -7.46 -11.41
CA PHE A 31 0.47 -6.02 -11.55
C PHE A 31 1.14 -5.65 -12.88
N LEU A 32 2.22 -6.34 -13.26
CA LEU A 32 2.93 -6.08 -14.50
C LEU A 32 2.14 -6.49 -15.75
N GLN A 33 1.27 -7.50 -15.67
CA GLN A 33 0.36 -7.83 -16.78
C GLN A 33 -0.72 -6.76 -16.97
N LEU A 34 -1.26 -6.21 -15.88
CA LEU A 34 -2.18 -5.07 -15.94
C LEU A 34 -1.48 -3.83 -16.51
N ALA A 35 -0.27 -3.51 -16.01
CA ALA A 35 0.55 -2.42 -16.54
C ALA A 35 0.86 -2.61 -18.02
N ARG A 36 1.18 -3.83 -18.46
CA ARG A 36 1.36 -4.18 -19.88
C ARG A 36 0.11 -3.93 -20.70
N LEU A 37 -1.08 -4.24 -20.19
CA LEU A 37 -2.34 -4.01 -20.90
C LEU A 37 -2.55 -2.51 -21.11
N ILE A 38 -2.32 -1.69 -20.08
CA ILE A 38 -2.38 -0.23 -20.16
C ILE A 38 -1.33 0.29 -21.16
N LEU A 39 -0.08 -0.15 -21.05
CA LEU A 39 1.02 0.25 -21.95
C LEU A 39 0.77 -0.17 -23.40
N LEU A 40 0.12 -1.33 -23.61
CA LEU A 40 -0.13 -1.84 -24.95
C LEU A 40 -1.34 -1.21 -25.63
N TYR A 41 -2.36 -0.87 -24.86
CA TYR A 41 -3.66 -0.44 -25.37
C TYR A 41 -3.90 1.06 -25.24
N MET A 42 -3.59 1.66 -24.09
CA MET A 42 -3.93 3.06 -23.77
C MET A 42 -2.84 4.04 -24.22
N VAL A 43 -1.57 3.71 -23.95
CA VAL A 43 -0.44 4.61 -24.24
C VAL A 43 -0.29 4.96 -25.73
N PRO A 44 -0.37 4.01 -26.68
CA PRO A 44 -0.14 4.32 -28.09
C PRO A 44 -1.19 5.23 -28.75
N PRO A 45 -2.52 5.00 -28.59
CA PRO A 45 -3.52 5.91 -29.15
C PRO A 45 -3.44 7.28 -28.48
N PHE A 46 -3.18 7.33 -27.16
CA PHE A 46 -2.99 8.57 -26.44
C PHE A 46 -1.79 9.36 -26.97
N LEU A 47 -0.61 8.73 -27.10
CA LEU A 47 0.59 9.39 -27.64
C LEU A 47 0.39 9.84 -29.09
N ASN A 48 -0.29 9.05 -29.92
CA ASN A 48 -0.59 9.44 -31.30
C ASN A 48 -1.55 10.64 -31.35
N LEU A 49 -2.61 10.63 -30.55
CA LEU A 49 -3.54 11.75 -30.42
C LEU A 49 -2.79 13.01 -29.93
N LEU A 50 -2.01 12.89 -28.87
CA LEU A 50 -1.22 13.97 -28.29
C LEU A 50 -0.24 14.54 -29.32
N CYS A 51 0.51 13.70 -30.04
CA CYS A 51 1.44 14.17 -31.08
C CYS A 51 0.72 14.87 -32.24
N ARG A 52 -0.47 14.39 -32.65
CA ARG A 52 -1.27 15.06 -33.67
C ARG A 52 -1.78 16.42 -33.21
N LEU A 53 -2.22 16.52 -31.95
CA LEU A 53 -2.66 17.78 -31.34
C LEU A 53 -1.50 18.76 -31.22
N LEU A 54 -0.38 18.33 -30.66
CA LEU A 54 0.83 19.15 -30.53
C LEU A 54 1.35 19.61 -31.90
N LYS A 55 1.37 18.74 -32.91
CA LYS A 55 1.72 19.13 -34.28
C LYS A 55 0.76 20.20 -34.83
N LYS A 56 -0.55 20.05 -34.60
CA LYS A 56 -1.55 21.04 -35.05
C LYS A 56 -1.40 22.37 -34.32
N MET A 57 -0.97 22.36 -33.06
CA MET A 57 -0.67 23.56 -32.28
C MET A 57 0.68 24.18 -32.63
N LEU A 58 1.61 23.41 -33.19
CA LEU A 58 2.94 23.91 -33.57
C LEU A 58 2.86 25.01 -34.64
N TYR A 59 1.99 24.85 -35.64
CA TYR A 59 1.82 25.84 -36.71
C TYR A 59 1.31 27.22 -36.23
N PRO A 60 0.18 27.33 -35.51
CA PRO A 60 -0.31 28.62 -35.02
C PRO A 60 0.62 29.27 -33.99
N ILE A 61 1.53 28.53 -33.36
CA ILE A 61 2.55 29.08 -32.44
C ILE A 61 3.80 29.53 -33.22
N SER A 62 4.30 28.70 -34.13
CA SER A 62 5.52 28.99 -34.90
C SER A 62 5.34 30.18 -35.85
N TYR A 63 4.17 30.30 -36.50
CA TYR A 63 3.90 31.37 -37.45
C TYR A 63 4.03 32.79 -36.88
N PRO A 64 3.35 33.17 -35.78
CA PRO A 64 3.49 34.52 -35.21
C PRO A 64 4.90 34.78 -34.66
N ILE A 65 5.57 33.76 -34.12
CA ILE A 65 6.96 33.87 -33.66
C ILE A 65 7.86 34.18 -34.85
N MET A 66 7.73 33.44 -35.96
CA MET A 66 8.52 33.68 -37.16
C MET A 66 8.21 35.04 -37.79
N ALA A 67 6.94 35.45 -37.83
CA ALA A 67 6.57 36.79 -38.30
C ALA A 67 7.21 37.89 -37.46
N LEU A 68 7.23 37.74 -36.14
CA LEU A 68 7.88 38.68 -35.22
C LEU A 68 9.41 38.68 -35.39
N LEU A 69 10.03 37.53 -35.59
CA LEU A 69 11.46 37.45 -35.88
C LEU A 69 11.80 38.13 -37.22
N CYS A 70 10.96 37.97 -38.25
CA CYS A 70 11.12 38.64 -39.54
C CYS A 70 11.02 40.17 -39.42
N THR A 71 10.05 40.69 -38.65
CA THR A 71 9.92 42.14 -38.44
C THR A 71 11.11 42.70 -37.66
N MET A 72 11.59 41.99 -36.63
CA MET A 72 12.79 42.37 -35.90
C MET A 72 14.04 42.36 -36.78
N GLN A 73 14.22 41.34 -37.62
CA GLN A 73 15.34 41.29 -38.55
C GLN A 73 15.28 42.44 -39.57
N ARG A 74 14.10 42.78 -40.06
CA ARG A 74 13.91 43.91 -40.98
C ARG A 74 14.35 45.23 -40.35
N SER A 75 13.89 45.52 -39.13
CA SER A 75 14.31 46.71 -38.37
C SER A 75 15.84 46.74 -38.14
N ARG A 76 16.47 45.59 -37.87
CA ARG A 76 17.93 45.50 -37.73
C ARG A 76 18.68 45.77 -39.04
N ARG A 77 18.16 45.31 -40.17
CA ARG A 77 18.74 45.57 -41.50
C ARG A 77 18.64 47.05 -41.88
N GLU A 78 17.50 47.67 -41.59
CA GLU A 78 17.30 49.12 -41.75
C GLU A 78 18.26 49.93 -40.86
N ALA A 79 18.62 49.42 -39.69
CA ALA A 79 19.66 49.97 -38.81
C ALA A 79 21.12 49.59 -39.19
N GLY A 80 21.34 49.05 -40.40
CA GLY A 80 22.68 48.74 -40.93
C GLY A 80 23.32 47.45 -40.42
N LYS A 81 22.64 46.65 -39.60
CA LYS A 81 23.15 45.36 -39.08
C LYS A 81 22.68 44.22 -39.98
N ALA A 82 23.48 43.87 -40.99
CA ALA A 82 23.12 42.89 -42.01
C ALA A 82 23.21 41.40 -41.59
N GLY A 83 23.85 41.09 -40.45
CA GLY A 83 24.05 39.71 -39.99
C GLY A 83 22.78 39.05 -39.43
N ILE A 84 22.53 37.79 -39.81
CA ILE A 84 21.50 36.93 -39.20
C ILE A 84 21.97 36.55 -37.78
N SER A 85 21.06 36.62 -36.81
CA SER A 85 21.36 36.27 -35.42
C SER A 85 21.37 34.76 -35.27
N VAL A 86 22.45 34.18 -34.75
CA VAL A 86 22.59 32.72 -34.49
C VAL A 86 21.39 32.15 -33.73
N TRP A 87 20.83 32.89 -32.76
CA TRP A 87 19.64 32.47 -32.02
C TRP A 87 18.39 32.25 -32.89
N ILE A 88 18.26 32.94 -34.03
CA ILE A 88 17.12 32.77 -34.94
C ILE A 88 17.23 31.43 -35.69
N ASP A 89 18.43 31.07 -36.14
CA ASP A 89 18.70 29.77 -36.77
C ASP A 89 18.48 28.63 -35.77
N ILE A 90 18.83 28.83 -34.49
CA ILE A 90 18.56 27.87 -33.42
C ILE A 90 17.04 27.66 -33.25
N ILE A 91 16.25 28.73 -33.26
CA ILE A 91 14.79 28.66 -33.10
C ILE A 91 14.15 27.94 -34.31
N GLU A 92 14.57 28.26 -35.53
CA GLU A 92 14.11 27.58 -36.75
C GLU A 92 14.46 26.08 -36.72
N GLY A 93 15.70 25.76 -36.36
CA GLY A 93 16.16 24.39 -36.19
C GLY A 93 15.35 23.63 -35.14
N MET A 94 14.95 24.29 -34.04
CA MET A 94 14.10 23.70 -33.01
C MET A 94 12.71 23.35 -33.54
N PHE A 95 12.06 24.25 -34.28
CA PHE A 95 10.74 23.96 -34.86
C PHE A 95 10.80 22.81 -35.87
N ALA A 96 11.82 22.77 -36.73
CA ALA A 96 12.05 21.68 -37.67
C ALA A 96 12.30 20.34 -36.93
N LEU A 97 13.07 20.35 -35.84
CA LEU A 97 13.31 19.18 -35.01
C LEU A 97 11.99 18.67 -34.40
N PHE A 98 11.17 19.56 -33.82
CA PHE A 98 9.87 19.19 -33.27
C PHE A 98 8.94 18.59 -34.32
N GLU A 99 8.88 19.17 -35.51
CA GLU A 99 8.07 18.61 -36.59
C GLU A 99 8.54 17.20 -37.00
N SER A 100 9.85 17.03 -37.21
CA SER A 100 10.45 15.73 -37.54
C SER A 100 10.18 14.70 -36.45
N PHE A 101 10.31 15.09 -35.18
CA PHE A 101 10.02 14.26 -34.02
C PHE A 101 8.56 13.78 -34.00
N PHE A 102 7.58 14.68 -34.16
CA PHE A 102 6.17 14.31 -34.19
C PHE A 102 5.86 13.38 -35.37
N ASN A 103 6.42 13.65 -36.55
CA ASN A 103 6.27 12.79 -37.73
C ASN A 103 6.83 11.39 -37.49
N LYS A 104 8.01 11.28 -36.85
CA LYS A 104 8.63 10.01 -36.50
C LYS A 104 7.75 9.19 -35.55
N ILE A 105 7.20 9.81 -34.50
CA ILE A 105 6.32 9.12 -33.55
C ILE A 105 5.04 8.64 -34.22
N ILE A 106 4.41 9.47 -35.05
CA ILE A 106 3.20 9.09 -35.81
C ILE A 106 3.52 7.89 -36.72
N GLN A 107 4.66 7.92 -37.42
CA GLN A 107 5.10 6.82 -38.28
C GLN A 107 5.34 5.52 -37.49
N LEU A 108 6.00 5.59 -36.33
CA LEU A 108 6.23 4.42 -35.47
C LEU A 108 4.91 3.84 -34.93
N SER A 109 3.94 4.70 -34.60
CA SER A 109 2.60 4.27 -34.20
C SER A 109 1.90 3.47 -35.32
N MET A 110 2.04 3.90 -36.59
CA MET A 110 1.53 3.15 -37.74
C MET A 110 2.25 1.82 -37.95
N LYS A 111 3.59 1.80 -37.87
CA LYS A 111 4.39 0.55 -37.98
C LYS A 111 4.01 -0.47 -36.90
N ARG A 112 3.68 -0.02 -35.70
CA ARG A 112 3.19 -0.87 -34.61
C ARG A 112 1.86 -1.55 -34.94
N LYS A 113 0.92 -0.85 -35.59
CA LYS A 113 -0.36 -1.45 -36.02
C LYS A 113 -0.14 -2.66 -36.95
N ARG A 114 0.89 -2.60 -37.80
CA ARG A 114 1.29 -3.68 -38.72
C ARG A 114 1.89 -4.89 -37.99
N ASN A 115 2.71 -4.68 -36.96
CA ASN A 115 3.43 -5.75 -36.24
C ASN A 115 2.80 -6.12 -34.87
N LYS A 116 1.48 -5.99 -34.73
CA LYS A 116 0.75 -6.16 -33.45
C LYS A 116 1.04 -7.49 -32.75
N THR A 117 1.09 -8.60 -33.49
CA THR A 117 1.33 -9.95 -32.93
C THR A 117 2.74 -10.12 -32.39
N ARG A 118 3.76 -9.67 -33.14
CA ARG A 118 5.16 -9.72 -32.71
C ARG A 118 5.37 -8.88 -31.44
N ILE A 119 4.84 -7.66 -31.39
CA ILE A 119 4.98 -6.78 -30.23
C ILE A 119 4.29 -7.39 -28.99
N LYS A 120 3.11 -7.99 -29.14
CA LYS A 120 2.42 -8.67 -28.03
C LYS A 120 3.25 -9.82 -27.44
N ARG A 121 3.91 -10.61 -28.29
CA ARG A 121 4.77 -11.73 -27.85
C ARG A 121 6.02 -11.23 -27.12
N TRP A 122 6.77 -10.32 -27.73
CA TRP A 122 8.00 -9.78 -27.13
C TRP A 122 7.74 -9.08 -25.79
N THR A 123 6.67 -8.30 -25.69
CA THR A 123 6.29 -7.63 -24.44
C THR A 123 5.81 -8.60 -23.35
N PHE A 124 5.27 -9.77 -23.72
CA PHE A 124 4.92 -10.79 -22.74
C PHE A 124 6.18 -11.42 -22.13
N TYR A 125 7.13 -11.83 -22.97
CA TYR A 125 8.39 -12.41 -22.49
C TYR A 125 9.20 -11.40 -21.68
N SER A 126 9.26 -10.13 -22.12
CA SER A 126 9.95 -9.09 -21.35
C SER A 126 9.33 -8.88 -19.96
N VAL A 127 8.00 -8.96 -19.84
CA VAL A 127 7.31 -8.86 -18.55
C VAL A 127 7.65 -10.06 -17.68
N ILE A 128 7.62 -11.28 -18.21
CA ILE A 128 7.98 -12.48 -17.43
C ILE A 128 9.42 -12.37 -16.93
N THR A 129 10.37 -12.03 -17.80
CA THR A 129 11.76 -11.86 -17.41
C THR A 129 11.90 -10.78 -16.33
N LEU A 130 11.19 -9.66 -16.48
CA LEU A 130 11.23 -8.58 -15.48
C LEU A 130 10.63 -9.01 -14.13
N VAL A 131 9.53 -9.76 -14.12
CA VAL A 131 8.95 -10.31 -12.89
C VAL A 131 9.97 -11.19 -12.18
N ILE A 132 10.60 -12.13 -12.91
CA ILE A 132 11.61 -13.03 -12.34
C ILE A 132 12.77 -12.24 -11.72
N LEU A 133 13.29 -11.24 -12.45
CA LEU A 133 14.38 -10.40 -11.97
C LEU A 133 14.00 -9.58 -10.73
N LEU A 134 12.81 -8.99 -10.71
CA LEU A 134 12.33 -8.20 -9.57
C LEU A 134 12.07 -9.08 -8.34
N THR A 135 11.47 -10.26 -8.51
CA THR A 135 11.30 -11.22 -7.42
C THR A 135 12.65 -11.61 -6.82
N ALA A 136 13.65 -11.93 -7.66
CA ALA A 136 15.00 -12.24 -7.20
C ALA A 136 15.65 -11.05 -6.48
N ALA A 137 15.48 -9.82 -7.01
CA ALA A 137 16.03 -8.62 -6.39
C ALA A 137 15.45 -8.35 -4.99
N ILE A 138 14.15 -8.58 -4.80
CA ILE A 138 13.47 -8.41 -3.50
C ILE A 138 13.97 -9.40 -2.46
N ILE A 139 14.13 -10.67 -2.85
CA ILE A 139 14.59 -11.72 -1.94
C ILE A 139 16.06 -11.49 -1.55
N ASN A 140 16.89 -11.07 -2.49
CA ASN A 140 18.32 -10.89 -2.26
C ASN A 140 18.64 -9.59 -1.50
N ASN A 141 17.73 -8.60 -1.46
CA ASN A 141 17.96 -7.30 -0.82
C ASN A 141 16.85 -6.96 0.20
N PRO A 142 16.89 -7.57 1.41
CA PRO A 142 15.85 -7.38 2.41
C PRO A 142 15.81 -5.97 3.02
N ASN A 143 16.92 -5.24 3.00
CA ASN A 143 17.04 -3.93 3.65
C ASN A 143 16.55 -2.76 2.78
N GLU A 144 16.19 -3.02 1.54
CA GLU A 144 15.75 -2.00 0.60
C GLU A 144 14.33 -1.50 0.91
N TRP A 145 14.08 -0.23 0.55
CA TRP A 145 12.81 0.45 0.86
C TRP A 145 11.58 -0.30 0.31
N TYR A 146 11.71 -0.91 -0.87
CA TYR A 146 10.62 -1.63 -1.54
C TYR A 146 10.31 -2.96 -0.83
N THR A 147 11.33 -3.65 -0.30
CA THR A 147 11.15 -4.89 0.46
C THR A 147 10.49 -4.60 1.79
N GLN A 148 10.88 -3.52 2.47
CA GLN A 148 10.23 -3.08 3.71
C GLN A 148 8.76 -2.70 3.48
N LYS A 149 8.44 -2.03 2.37
CA LYS A 149 7.05 -1.70 1.99
C LYS A 149 6.22 -2.95 1.74
N TRP A 150 6.78 -3.95 1.05
CA TRP A 150 6.13 -5.24 0.86
C TRP A 150 5.82 -5.91 2.20
N LYS A 151 6.81 -6.02 3.09
CA LYS A 151 6.64 -6.61 4.43
C LYS A 151 5.56 -5.89 5.24
N LYS A 152 5.53 -4.56 5.22
CA LYS A 152 4.49 -3.78 5.90
C LYS A 152 3.10 -4.04 5.32
N ALA A 153 2.98 -4.14 3.99
CA ALA A 153 1.72 -4.43 3.33
C ALA A 153 1.24 -5.87 3.62
N GLU A 154 2.17 -6.83 3.66
CA GLU A 154 1.89 -8.21 4.02
C GLU A 154 1.37 -8.33 5.46
N VAL A 155 2.01 -7.65 6.41
CA VAL A 155 1.54 -7.58 7.80
C VAL A 155 0.14 -6.96 7.88
N TRP A 156 -0.13 -5.89 7.12
CA TRP A 156 -1.45 -5.26 7.08
C TRP A 156 -2.53 -6.16 6.45
N LEU A 157 -2.20 -6.93 5.41
CA LEU A 157 -3.13 -7.85 4.75
C LEU A 157 -3.41 -9.12 5.57
N ASN A 158 -2.42 -9.57 6.34
CA ASN A 158 -2.54 -10.73 7.22
C ASN A 158 -3.05 -10.35 8.62
N GLN A 159 -3.08 -9.06 8.96
CA GLN A 159 -3.86 -8.57 10.09
C GLN A 159 -5.33 -8.84 9.78
N GLU A 160 -5.87 -9.89 10.39
CA GLU A 160 -7.30 -10.15 10.43
C GLU A 160 -7.99 -8.82 10.71
N HIS A 161 -8.83 -8.37 9.78
CA HIS A 161 -9.91 -7.48 10.14
C HIS A 161 -10.84 -8.31 11.01
N VAL A 162 -10.43 -8.50 12.28
CA VAL A 162 -11.35 -8.90 13.35
C VAL A 162 -12.52 -7.95 13.16
N PRO A 163 -13.72 -8.45 12.82
CA PRO A 163 -14.88 -7.60 12.78
C PRO A 163 -14.87 -6.85 14.10
N ARG A 164 -15.11 -5.54 14.08
CA ARG A 164 -15.62 -4.87 15.28
C ARG A 164 -16.92 -5.57 15.66
N GLN A 165 -16.84 -6.70 16.34
CA GLN A 165 -17.94 -7.28 17.09
C GLN A 165 -18.04 -6.43 18.33
N ALA A 166 -18.98 -5.50 18.25
CA ALA A 166 -19.63 -4.78 19.32
C ALA A 166 -18.68 -4.22 20.39
N SER A 167 -18.47 -2.91 20.29
CA SER A 167 -18.72 -2.03 21.42
C SER A 167 -19.95 -2.48 22.22
N VAL A 168 -19.76 -3.31 23.24
CA VAL A 168 -20.44 -3.13 24.51
C VAL A 168 -19.55 -2.17 25.28
N ALA A 169 -20.14 -1.05 25.69
CA ALA A 169 -19.50 0.06 26.37
C ALA A 169 -18.41 -0.43 27.35
N SER A 170 -17.22 0.17 27.27
CA SER A 170 -16.25 0.15 28.36
C SER A 170 -16.92 0.75 29.60
N PRO A 171 -17.25 -0.02 30.64
CA PRO A 171 -17.56 0.56 31.94
C PRO A 171 -16.19 0.63 32.62
N GLU A 172 -15.58 1.81 32.61
CA GLU A 172 -14.53 2.22 33.56
C GLU A 172 -13.79 1.02 34.20
N ARG A 173 -12.84 0.43 33.45
CA ARG A 173 -12.31 -0.90 33.77
C ARG A 173 -11.45 -0.80 35.03
N LYS A 174 -12.03 -1.18 36.18
CA LYS A 174 -11.35 -1.12 37.48
C LYS A 174 -10.12 -2.03 37.50
N GLU A 175 -8.96 -1.44 37.78
CA GLU A 175 -7.71 -2.18 37.97
C GLU A 175 -7.64 -2.68 39.41
N LEU A 176 -7.44 -3.98 39.58
CA LEU A 176 -7.28 -4.62 40.88
C LEU A 176 -5.84 -5.12 41.04
N ILE A 177 -5.34 -5.07 42.27
CA ILE A 177 -4.05 -5.64 42.69
C ILE A 177 -4.27 -6.47 43.96
N LEU A 178 -3.33 -7.36 44.28
CA LEU A 178 -3.36 -8.05 45.56
C LEU A 178 -3.25 -7.07 46.73
N ASN A 179 -3.96 -7.39 47.81
CA ASN A 179 -3.82 -6.69 49.07
C ASN A 179 -2.45 -7.01 49.69
N LYS A 180 -1.78 -6.03 50.30
CA LYS A 180 -0.47 -6.18 50.96
C LYS A 180 -0.42 -7.27 52.04
N LYS A 181 -1.57 -7.71 52.56
CA LYS A 181 -1.62 -8.85 53.50
C LYS A 181 -1.35 -10.21 52.82
N TYR A 182 -1.50 -10.29 51.50
CA TYR A 182 -1.39 -11.53 50.71
C TYR A 182 -0.26 -11.41 49.69
N GLU A 183 0.93 -11.01 50.13
CA GLU A 183 2.10 -10.82 49.23
C GLU A 183 2.62 -12.13 48.64
N GLU A 184 2.31 -13.26 49.29
CA GLU A 184 2.69 -14.60 48.83
C GLU A 184 1.92 -15.05 47.56
N GLY A 185 0.85 -14.33 47.19
CA GLY A 185 0.10 -14.55 45.95
C GLY A 185 -1.38 -14.89 46.13
N GLY A 186 -2.11 -14.92 45.02
CA GLY A 186 -3.55 -15.18 44.99
C GLY A 186 -3.94 -16.12 43.85
N ASN A 187 -4.89 -17.02 44.08
CA ASN A 187 -5.29 -18.00 43.07
C ASN A 187 -6.51 -17.52 42.26
N ILE A 188 -6.36 -17.51 40.94
CA ILE A 188 -7.43 -17.37 39.97
C ILE A 188 -7.94 -18.76 39.60
N ARG A 189 -9.26 -18.94 39.64
CA ARG A 189 -9.93 -20.24 39.44
C ARG A 189 -10.94 -20.19 38.31
N ASN A 190 -11.27 -21.36 37.77
CA ASN A 190 -12.22 -21.47 36.66
C ASN A 190 -13.69 -21.22 37.05
N ALA A 191 -14.02 -21.30 38.35
CA ALA A 191 -15.35 -21.02 38.88
C ALA A 191 -15.25 -20.33 40.26
N PRO A 192 -16.28 -19.58 40.70
CA PRO A 192 -16.27 -18.81 41.94
C PRO A 192 -16.52 -19.71 43.17
N THR A 193 -15.58 -20.62 43.41
CA THR A 193 -15.58 -21.49 44.59
C THR A 193 -14.16 -21.97 44.91
N LEU A 194 -13.86 -22.19 46.19
CA LEU A 194 -12.54 -22.67 46.62
C LEU A 194 -12.17 -24.07 46.09
N LYS A 195 -13.16 -24.86 45.68
CA LYS A 195 -12.95 -26.22 45.12
C LYS A 195 -12.70 -26.23 43.61
N ALA A 196 -12.89 -25.10 42.93
CA ALA A 196 -12.73 -24.96 41.50
C ALA A 196 -11.27 -25.17 41.08
N SER A 197 -11.05 -25.64 39.85
CA SER A 197 -9.69 -25.87 39.35
C SER A 197 -8.91 -24.56 39.31
N HIS A 198 -7.66 -24.64 39.74
CA HIS A 198 -6.71 -23.54 39.69
C HIS A 198 -6.29 -23.28 38.25
N LEU A 199 -6.36 -22.02 37.82
CA LEU A 199 -5.96 -21.60 36.49
C LEU A 199 -4.63 -20.86 36.52
N TYR A 200 -4.44 -20.00 37.52
CA TYR A 200 -3.26 -19.13 37.61
C TYR A 200 -3.05 -18.61 39.02
N THR A 201 -1.80 -18.35 39.41
CA THR A 201 -1.46 -17.67 40.66
C THR A 201 -0.92 -16.29 40.35
N ILE A 202 -1.64 -15.26 40.75
CA ILE A 202 -1.21 -13.88 40.63
C ILE A 202 -0.18 -13.55 41.72
N THR A 203 0.86 -12.81 41.34
CA THR A 203 1.92 -12.37 42.26
C THR A 203 1.71 -10.93 42.71
N ASN A 204 2.40 -10.50 43.76
CA ASN A 204 2.26 -9.16 44.30
C ASN A 204 2.74 -8.10 43.28
N GLY A 205 1.94 -7.04 43.09
CA GLY A 205 2.22 -5.97 42.12
C GLY A 205 1.68 -6.23 40.70
N GLU A 206 1.22 -7.45 40.39
CA GLU A 206 0.52 -7.73 39.14
C GLU A 206 -0.88 -7.09 39.14
N ILE A 207 -1.24 -6.49 38.00
CA ILE A 207 -2.51 -5.80 37.79
C ILE A 207 -3.47 -6.75 37.08
N MET A 208 -4.68 -6.89 37.61
CA MET A 208 -5.77 -7.61 36.95
C MET A 208 -6.92 -6.65 36.65
N HIS A 209 -7.59 -6.87 35.53
CA HIS A 209 -8.70 -6.04 35.13
C HIS A 209 -10.02 -6.70 35.53
N PHE A 210 -10.84 -5.96 36.26
CA PHE A 210 -12.17 -6.43 36.63
C PHE A 210 -13.11 -6.42 35.42
N LEU A 211 -13.83 -7.54 35.21
CA LEU A 211 -14.73 -7.73 34.08
C LEU A 211 -16.21 -7.42 34.41
N ASN A 212 -16.46 -6.73 35.54
CA ASN A 212 -17.80 -6.32 35.98
C ASN A 212 -18.78 -7.48 36.27
N GLU A 213 -18.26 -8.68 36.56
CA GLU A 213 -19.05 -9.82 37.04
C GLU A 213 -18.63 -10.22 38.46
N GLU A 214 -19.62 -10.39 39.34
CA GLU A 214 -19.41 -10.81 40.73
C GLU A 214 -20.37 -11.93 41.11
N GLN A 215 -19.92 -12.85 41.95
CA GLN A 215 -20.76 -13.94 42.45
C GLN A 215 -20.43 -14.23 43.91
N VAL A 216 -21.45 -14.52 44.72
CA VAL A 216 -21.28 -14.97 46.11
C VAL A 216 -21.46 -16.48 46.15
N ASP A 217 -20.50 -17.19 46.73
CA ASP A 217 -20.59 -18.64 46.87
C ASP A 217 -21.47 -19.05 48.06
N SER A 218 -21.75 -20.35 48.19
CA SER A 218 -22.58 -20.90 49.26
C SER A 218 -22.01 -20.69 50.67
N LYS A 219 -20.76 -20.25 50.80
CA LYS A 219 -20.10 -19.90 52.07
C LYS A 219 -20.08 -18.39 52.32
N GLY A 220 -20.72 -17.59 51.47
CA GLY A 220 -20.79 -16.15 51.59
C GLY A 220 -19.55 -15.41 51.09
N ILE A 221 -18.62 -16.08 50.38
CA ILE A 221 -17.42 -15.42 49.84
C ILE A 221 -17.80 -14.76 48.52
N LYS A 222 -17.50 -13.46 48.40
CA LYS A 222 -17.66 -12.70 47.15
C LYS A 222 -16.47 -12.97 46.22
N TRP A 223 -16.77 -13.34 44.99
CA TRP A 223 -15.83 -13.61 43.91
C TRP A 223 -15.99 -12.58 42.80
N LEU A 224 -14.87 -12.15 42.24
CA LEU A 224 -14.79 -11.18 41.16
C LEU A 224 -14.22 -11.87 39.92
N LYS A 225 -14.85 -11.64 38.76
CA LYS A 225 -14.31 -12.12 37.49
C LYS A 225 -13.28 -11.12 36.97
N VAL A 226 -12.09 -11.63 36.68
CA VAL A 226 -10.94 -10.80 36.32
C VAL A 226 -10.22 -11.38 35.11
N GLN A 227 -9.54 -10.50 34.38
CA GLN A 227 -8.62 -10.85 33.30
C GLN A 227 -7.21 -10.35 33.65
N THR A 228 -6.24 -11.25 33.63
CA THR A 228 -4.82 -10.88 33.78
C THR A 228 -4.26 -10.25 32.49
N PRO A 229 -3.11 -9.55 32.51
CA PRO A 229 -2.50 -8.97 31.31
C PRO A 229 -2.13 -10.02 30.26
N ASN A 230 -1.92 -11.26 30.71
CA ASN A 230 -1.62 -12.41 29.85
C ASN A 230 -2.89 -13.05 29.24
N GLY A 231 -4.06 -12.43 29.41
CA GLY A 231 -5.34 -12.86 28.82
C GLY A 231 -6.04 -14.00 29.57
N ILE A 232 -5.53 -14.44 30.71
CA ILE A 232 -6.20 -15.49 31.51
C ILE A 232 -7.38 -14.89 32.24
N GLU A 233 -8.57 -15.43 31.97
CA GLU A 233 -9.82 -15.06 32.63
C GLU A 233 -10.22 -16.09 33.68
N GLY A 234 -10.67 -15.60 34.83
CA GLY A 234 -11.18 -16.46 35.89
C GLY A 234 -11.69 -15.68 37.09
N TRP A 235 -11.94 -16.40 38.17
CA TRP A 235 -12.54 -15.89 39.39
C TRP A 235 -11.50 -15.79 40.50
N ILE A 236 -11.46 -14.64 41.16
CA ILE A 236 -10.64 -14.39 42.34
C ILE A 236 -11.50 -13.91 43.51
N SER A 237 -11.11 -14.24 44.74
CA SER A 237 -11.83 -13.79 45.93
C SER A 237 -11.66 -12.28 46.12
N ALA A 238 -12.76 -11.56 46.33
CA ALA A 238 -12.75 -10.12 46.62
C ALA A 238 -11.98 -9.78 47.90
N LEU A 239 -11.81 -10.74 48.82
CA LEU A 239 -11.15 -10.53 50.11
C LEU A 239 -9.62 -10.35 49.99
N ILE A 240 -9.02 -10.82 48.90
CA ILE A 240 -7.56 -10.82 48.72
C ILE A 240 -7.08 -9.75 47.73
N VAL A 241 -8.01 -9.03 47.11
CA VAL A 241 -7.72 -7.98 46.11
C VAL A 241 -8.24 -6.63 46.58
N ARG A 242 -7.66 -5.56 46.03
CA ARG A 242 -8.13 -4.19 46.21
C ARG A 242 -8.01 -3.43 44.90
N GLU A 243 -8.80 -2.39 44.75
CA GLU A 243 -8.63 -1.43 43.65
C GLU A 243 -7.28 -0.72 43.82
N LYS A 244 -6.59 -0.51 42.70
CA LYS A 244 -5.24 0.06 42.66
C LYS A 244 -5.22 1.54 43.05
#